data_AF-A0A1B0CKG8-F1
#
_entry.id   AF-A0A1B0CKG8-F1
#
_cell.length_a   1.000
_cell.length_b   1.000
_cell.length_c   1.000
_cell.angle_alpha   90.00
_cell.angle_beta   90.00
_cell.angle_gamma   90.00
#
_symmetry.space_group_name_H-M   'P 1'
#
loop_
_entity.id
_entity.type
_entity.pdbx_description
1 polymer ?
#
loop_
_entity_poly.entity_id
_entity_poly.type
_entity_poly.pdbx_seq_one_letter_code
_entity_poly.pdbx_strand_id
1 'polypeptide(L)'
;MSLTLNKLEDLHTQLLQDLEMYERQLQRMNAEISEYHQLKSTIVVIERDLREGFKTQVNVGANVFMKAKVPTTDKILINVGMNHYVEFSLEEALKFVDFRIRVLTKQNDVIREAIIKTKAKIKLALLCVQQ
;
A
#
# COMPACT_ATOMS: atom_id res chain seq x y z
N MET A 1 45.72 -6.84 -1.76
CA MET A 1 44.82 -7.05 -0.60
C MET A 1 43.95 -5.83 -0.28
N SER A 2 44.43 -4.59 -0.41
CA SER A 2 43.62 -3.37 -0.17
C SER A 2 42.48 -3.14 -1.18
N LEU A 3 42.70 -3.43 -2.47
CA LEU A 3 41.70 -3.19 -3.51
C LEU A 3 40.47 -4.11 -3.43
N THR A 4 40.60 -5.29 -2.83
CA THR A 4 39.51 -6.26 -2.63
C THR A 4 38.65 -5.93 -1.42
N LEU A 5 39.24 -5.32 -0.38
CA LEU A 5 38.51 -4.91 0.82
C LEU A 5 37.61 -3.70 0.53
N ASN A 6 38.14 -2.69 -0.17
CA ASN A 6 37.37 -1.50 -0.56
C ASN A 6 36.17 -1.86 -1.45
N LYS A 7 36.36 -2.77 -2.42
CA LYS A 7 35.26 -3.27 -3.27
C LYS A 7 34.16 -3.98 -2.48
N LEU A 8 34.52 -4.62 -1.37
CA LEU A 8 33.59 -5.34 -0.52
C LEU A 8 32.83 -4.38 0.41
N GLU A 9 33.49 -3.35 0.92
CA GLU A 9 32.86 -2.25 1.66
C GLU A 9 31.89 -1.46 0.77
N ASP A 10 32.28 -1.17 -0.47
CA ASP A 10 31.42 -0.52 -1.47
C ASP A 10 30.17 -1.38 -1.77
N LEU A 11 30.36 -2.69 -1.98
CA LEU A 11 29.26 -3.63 -2.22
C LEU A 11 28.34 -3.75 -1.01
N HIS A 12 28.88 -3.82 0.20
CA HIS A 12 28.09 -3.87 1.43
C HIS A 12 27.22 -2.62 1.59
N THR A 13 27.80 -1.45 1.34
CA THR A 13 27.09 -0.17 1.37
C THR A 13 25.96 -0.13 0.34
N GLN A 14 26.22 -0.57 -0.89
CA GLN A 14 25.20 -0.65 -1.93
C GLN A 14 24.05 -1.59 -1.54
N LEU A 15 24.36 -2.77 -1.00
CA LEU A 15 23.32 -3.74 -0.58
C LEU A 15 22.46 -3.21 0.58
N LEU A 16 23.02 -2.42 1.50
CA LEU A 16 22.25 -1.75 2.55
C LEU A 16 21.32 -0.68 1.98
N GLN A 17 21.79 0.10 1.01
CA GLN A 17 20.96 1.11 0.34
C GLN A 17 19.79 0.46 -0.44
N ASP A 18 20.08 -0.62 -1.17
CA ASP A 18 19.06 -1.40 -1.88
C ASP A 18 18.03 -1.97 -0.90
N LEU A 19 18.50 -2.51 0.24
CA LEU A 19 17.61 -3.03 1.27
C LEU A 19 16.67 -1.96 1.82
N GLU A 20 17.20 -0.79 2.16
CA GLU A 20 16.42 0.34 2.66
C GLU A 20 15.37 0.82 1.63
N MET A 21 15.75 0.84 0.34
CA MET A 21 14.82 1.16 -0.74
C MET A 21 13.67 0.15 -0.81
N TYR A 22 13.97 -1.15 -0.77
CA TYR A 22 12.93 -2.19 -0.82
C TYR A 22 12.03 -2.15 0.42
N GLU A 23 12.57 -1.93 1.62
CA GLU A 23 11.77 -1.83 2.84
C GLU A 23 10.83 -0.62 2.81
N ARG A 24 11.29 0.54 2.32
CA ARG A 24 10.41 1.70 2.08
C ARG A 24 9.32 1.42 1.06
N GLN A 25 9.62 0.69 -0.01
CA GLN A 25 8.63 0.31 -1.01
C GLN A 25 7.59 -0.65 -0.42
N LEU A 26 8.05 -1.64 0.37
CA LEU A 26 7.20 -2.59 1.07
C LEU A 26 6.23 -1.88 2.04
N GLN A 27 6.73 -0.92 2.83
CA GLN A 27 5.91 -0.12 3.74
C GLN A 27 4.82 0.66 3.01
N ARG A 28 5.17 1.34 1.92
CA ARG A 28 4.18 2.07 1.09
C ARG A 28 3.10 1.16 0.55
N MET A 29 3.46 0.00 0.04
CA MET A 29 2.50 -0.97 -0.49
C MET A 29 1.61 -1.57 0.61
N ASN A 30 2.14 -1.83 1.79
CA ASN A 30 1.33 -2.30 2.93
C ASN A 30 0.32 -1.24 3.38
N ALA A 31 0.72 0.03 3.40
CA ALA A 31 -0.20 1.14 3.69
C ALA A 31 -1.34 1.18 2.66
N GLU A 32 -1.02 1.12 1.37
CA GLU A 32 -2.03 1.10 0.30
C GLU A 32 -2.97 -0.12 0.44
N ILE A 33 -2.44 -1.32 0.71
CA ILE A 33 -3.27 -2.51 0.96
C ILE A 33 -4.21 -2.30 2.16
N SER A 34 -3.72 -1.69 3.25
CA SER A 34 -4.53 -1.39 4.42
C SER A 34 -5.66 -0.40 4.13
N GLU A 35 -5.39 0.63 3.31
CA GLU A 35 -6.41 1.57 2.85
C GLU A 35 -7.51 0.86 2.05
N TYR A 36 -7.15 -0.07 1.15
CA TYR A 36 -8.14 -0.86 0.42
C TYR A 36 -8.96 -1.79 1.34
N HIS A 37 -8.36 -2.38 2.38
CA HIS A 37 -9.13 -3.15 3.37
C HIS A 37 -10.11 -2.28 4.16
N GLN A 38 -9.69 -1.07 4.53
CA GLN A 38 -10.58 -0.10 5.19
C GLN A 38 -11.72 0.29 4.25
N LEU A 39 -11.43 0.61 2.99
CA LEU A 39 -12.43 0.91 1.97
C LEU A 39 -13.44 -0.24 1.80
N LYS A 40 -12.97 -1.48 1.70
CA LYS A 40 -13.85 -2.67 1.63
C LYS A 40 -14.80 -2.74 2.83
N SER A 41 -14.27 -2.55 4.03
CA SER A 41 -15.06 -2.57 5.26
C SER A 41 -16.11 -1.47 5.29
N THR A 42 -15.74 -0.25 4.84
CA THR A 42 -16.66 0.87 4.71
C THR A 42 -17.77 0.59 3.71
N ILE A 43 -17.45 0.00 2.55
CA ILE A 43 -18.47 -0.36 1.54
C ILE A 43 -19.49 -1.35 2.12
N VAL A 44 -19.03 -2.36 2.85
CA VAL A 44 -19.92 -3.35 3.50
C VAL A 44 -20.83 -2.69 4.54
N VAL A 45 -20.31 -1.75 5.33
CA VAL A 45 -21.13 -0.99 6.29
C VAL A 45 -22.15 -0.13 5.58
N ILE A 46 -21.77 0.57 4.50
CA ILE A 46 -22.69 1.38 3.71
C ILE A 46 -23.81 0.51 3.13
N GLU A 47 -23.44 -0.65 2.57
CA GLU A 47 -24.38 -1.58 1.97
C GLU A 47 -25.38 -2.15 2.97
N ARG A 48 -24.95 -2.42 4.21
CA ARG A 48 -25.80 -3.01 5.24
C ARG A 48 -26.68 -1.98 5.95
N ASP A 49 -26.10 -0.86 6.35
CA ASP A 49 -26.68 0.03 7.36
C ASP A 49 -27.09 1.41 6.81
N LEU A 50 -26.61 1.81 5.64
CA LEU A 50 -26.72 3.20 5.15
C LEU A 50 -27.33 3.32 3.74
N ARG A 51 -27.97 2.27 3.21
CA ARG A 51 -28.60 2.27 1.88
C ARG A 51 -29.61 3.39 1.68
N GLU A 52 -30.45 3.64 2.69
CA GLU A 52 -31.51 4.67 2.64
C GLU A 52 -31.00 6.11 2.85
N GLY A 53 -29.68 6.29 2.86
CA GLY A 53 -29.06 7.58 3.09
C GLY A 53 -28.82 7.88 4.57
N PHE A 54 -27.94 8.83 4.83
CA PHE A 54 -27.47 9.15 6.19
C PHE A 54 -27.05 10.60 6.31
N LYS A 55 -26.97 11.09 7.56
CA LYS A 55 -26.41 12.42 7.87
C LYS A 55 -24.96 12.26 8.26
N THR A 56 -24.11 13.15 7.77
CA THR A 56 -22.67 13.12 8.04
C THR A 56 -22.11 14.53 8.21
N GLN A 57 -20.89 14.64 8.74
CA GLN A 57 -20.11 15.87 8.75
C GLN A 57 -18.90 15.70 7.84
N VAL A 58 -18.77 16.60 6.88
CA VAL A 58 -17.64 16.62 5.95
C VAL A 58 -16.70 17.77 6.29
N ASN A 59 -15.40 17.51 6.30
CA ASN A 59 -14.39 18.55 6.44
C ASN A 59 -14.25 19.28 5.10
N VAL A 60 -14.43 20.61 5.10
CA VAL A 60 -14.34 21.45 3.91
C VAL A 60 -13.04 22.27 3.85
N GLY A 61 -12.13 22.08 4.82
CA GLY A 61 -10.84 22.75 4.93
C GLY A 61 -10.68 23.50 6.26
N ALA A 62 -9.43 23.77 6.67
CA ALA A 62 -9.09 24.55 7.87
C ALA A 62 -9.83 24.12 9.17
N ASN A 63 -10.06 22.82 9.37
CA ASN A 63 -10.85 22.25 10.47
C ASN A 63 -12.31 22.77 10.53
N VAL A 64 -12.85 23.21 9.40
CA VAL A 64 -14.26 23.59 9.25
C VAL A 64 -15.04 22.38 8.78
N PHE A 65 -16.12 22.06 9.50
CA PHE A 65 -16.97 20.91 9.22
C PHE A 65 -18.38 21.35 8.82
N MET A 66 -18.88 20.81 7.71
CA MET A 66 -20.23 21.05 7.21
C MET A 66 -21.11 19.83 7.43
N LYS A 67 -22.33 20.02 7.92
CA LYS A 67 -23.33 18.95 8.00
C LYS A 67 -23.93 18.69 6.62
N ALA A 68 -23.86 17.45 6.16
CA ALA A 68 -24.42 17.01 4.90
C ALA A 68 -25.42 15.86 5.11
N LYS A 69 -26.39 15.74 4.21
CA LYS A 69 -27.30 14.59 4.14
C LYS A 69 -27.09 13.90 2.80
N VAL A 70 -26.74 12.62 2.84
CA VAL A 70 -26.65 11.75 1.67
C VAL A 70 -28.03 11.13 1.45
N PRO A 71 -28.67 11.32 0.28
CA PRO A 71 -30.03 10.84 0.04
C PRO A 71 -30.10 9.33 -0.23
N THR A 72 -29.18 8.77 -1.02
CA THR A 72 -29.03 7.32 -1.25
C THR A 72 -27.55 6.98 -1.41
N THR A 73 -27.18 5.71 -1.19
CA THR A 73 -25.77 5.26 -1.24
C THR A 73 -25.54 4.15 -2.27
N ASP A 74 -26.37 4.09 -3.31
CA ASP A 74 -26.33 3.04 -4.34
C ASP A 74 -25.02 3.00 -5.13
N LYS A 75 -24.35 4.16 -5.21
CA LYS A 75 -23.13 4.37 -5.97
C LYS A 75 -22.10 5.16 -5.19
N ILE A 76 -20.84 4.86 -5.47
CA ILE A 76 -19.68 5.54 -4.89
C ILE A 76 -18.66 5.91 -5.97
N LEU A 77 -17.90 6.97 -5.72
CA LEU A 77 -16.77 7.36 -6.55
C LEU A 77 -15.50 6.70 -6.04
N ILE A 78 -14.79 6.00 -6.91
CA ILE A 78 -13.52 5.35 -6.59
C ILE A 78 -12.43 5.98 -7.45
N ASN A 79 -11.31 6.35 -6.81
CA ASN A 79 -10.10 6.77 -7.52
C ASN A 79 -9.44 5.55 -8.15
N VAL A 80 -9.39 5.49 -9.47
CA VAL A 80 -8.75 4.39 -10.22
C VAL A 80 -7.29 4.66 -10.55
N GLY A 81 -6.79 5.87 -10.27
CA GLY A 81 -5.42 6.32 -10.51
C GLY A 81 -5.37 7.67 -11.19
N MET A 82 -4.22 8.35 -11.07
CA MET A 82 -3.97 9.67 -11.71
C MET A 82 -5.07 10.71 -11.41
N ASN A 83 -5.65 10.70 -10.20
CA ASN A 83 -6.79 11.55 -9.82
C ASN A 83 -8.03 11.41 -10.72
N HIS A 84 -8.21 10.27 -11.36
CA HIS A 84 -9.43 9.94 -12.10
C HIS A 84 -10.38 9.14 -11.21
N TYR A 85 -11.62 9.60 -11.16
CA TYR A 85 -12.68 9.01 -10.35
C TYR A 85 -13.73 8.41 -11.28
N VAL A 86 -14.13 7.19 -10.96
CA VAL A 86 -15.16 6.47 -11.71
C VAL A 86 -16.29 6.13 -10.75
N GLU A 87 -17.52 6.22 -11.24
CA GLU A 87 -18.72 5.86 -10.50
C GLU A 87 -18.91 4.33 -10.54
N PHE A 88 -19.00 3.71 -9.38
CA PHE A 88 -19.22 2.27 -9.20
C PHE A 88 -20.50 2.02 -8.41
N SER A 89 -21.23 0.97 -8.74
CA SER A 89 -22.16 0.37 -7.78
C SER A 89 -21.39 -0.27 -6.61
N LEU A 90 -22.06 -0.49 -5.48
CA LEU A 90 -21.42 -1.11 -4.31
C LEU A 90 -20.86 -2.52 -4.61
N GLU A 91 -21.55 -3.31 -5.45
CA GLU A 91 -21.09 -4.64 -5.84
C GLU A 91 -19.84 -4.58 -6.73
N GLU A 92 -19.84 -3.71 -7.75
CA GLU A 92 -18.69 -3.53 -8.63
C GLU A 92 -17.48 -2.98 -7.85
N ALA A 93 -17.72 -2.08 -6.90
CA ALA A 93 -16.71 -1.54 -6.00
C ALA A 93 -16.02 -2.65 -5.20
N LEU A 94 -16.78 -3.59 -4.61
CA LEU A 94 -16.22 -4.72 -3.87
C LEU A 94 -15.34 -5.59 -4.76
N LYS A 95 -15.80 -5.90 -5.98
CA LYS A 95 -15.03 -6.67 -6.97
C LYS A 95 -13.72 -5.96 -7.35
N PHE A 96 -13.79 -4.65 -7.57
CA PHE A 96 -12.63 -3.82 -7.89
C PHE A 96 -11.61 -3.80 -6.74
N VAL A 97 -12.07 -3.54 -5.52
CA VAL A 97 -11.20 -3.49 -4.33
C VAL A 97 -10.52 -4.83 -4.09
N ASP A 98 -11.26 -5.95 -4.20
CA ASP A 98 -10.68 -7.28 -4.05
C ASP A 98 -9.64 -7.59 -5.14
N PHE A 99 -9.88 -7.14 -6.37
CA PHE A 99 -8.89 -7.25 -7.44
C PHE A 99 -7.63 -6.44 -7.12
N ARG A 100 -7.77 -5.18 -6.67
CA ARG A 100 -6.65 -4.31 -6.30
C ARG A 100 -5.82 -4.90 -5.16
N ILE A 101 -6.47 -5.40 -4.11
CA ILE A 101 -5.78 -6.07 -2.99
C ILE A 101 -4.95 -7.24 -3.52
N ARG A 102 -5.52 -8.13 -4.34
CA ARG A 102 -4.78 -9.28 -4.90
C ARG A 102 -3.56 -8.85 -5.72
N VAL A 103 -3.69 -7.81 -6.55
CA VAL A 103 -2.58 -7.30 -7.37
C VAL A 103 -1.47 -6.75 -6.48
N LEU A 104 -1.83 -5.90 -5.51
CA LEU A 104 -0.88 -5.29 -4.59
C LEU A 104 -0.19 -6.34 -3.72
N THR A 105 -0.92 -7.34 -3.21
CA THR A 105 -0.34 -8.43 -2.42
C THR A 105 0.70 -9.20 -3.23
N LYS A 106 0.41 -9.55 -4.49
CA LYS A 106 1.39 -10.23 -5.36
C LYS A 106 2.65 -9.41 -5.58
N GLN A 107 2.51 -8.10 -5.85
CA GLN A 107 3.64 -7.19 -6.00
C GLN A 107 4.44 -7.07 -4.68
N ASN A 108 3.76 -7.09 -3.54
CA ASN A 108 4.35 -7.03 -2.21
C ASN A 108 5.22 -8.26 -1.94
N ASP A 109 4.73 -9.44 -2.32
CA ASP A 109 5.46 -10.70 -2.16
C ASP A 109 6.76 -10.73 -2.98
N VAL A 110 6.75 -10.20 -4.21
CA VAL A 110 7.97 -10.06 -5.04
C VAL A 110 9.02 -9.18 -4.34
N ILE A 111 8.60 -8.09 -3.71
CA ILE A 111 9.52 -7.20 -2.98
C ILE A 111 10.02 -7.87 -1.70
N ARG A 112 9.17 -8.61 -0.99
CA ARG A 112 9.59 -9.40 0.18
C ARG A 112 10.66 -10.42 -0.19
N GLU A 113 10.51 -11.11 -1.30
CA GLU A 113 11.55 -12.02 -1.81
C GLU A 113 12.86 -11.28 -2.11
N ALA A 114 12.80 -10.09 -2.72
CA ALA A 114 13.97 -9.26 -2.97
C ALA A 114 14.69 -8.87 -1.67
N ILE A 115 13.93 -8.46 -0.63
CA ILE A 115 14.46 -8.15 0.71
C ILE A 115 15.16 -9.36 1.31
N ILE A 116 14.53 -10.55 1.26
CA ILE A 116 15.12 -11.79 1.80
C ILE A 116 16.43 -12.11 1.08
N LYS A 117 16.45 -12.02 -0.25
CA LYS A 117 17.65 -12.25 -1.07
C LYS A 117 18.76 -11.25 -0.73
N THR A 118 18.45 -9.97 -0.58
CA THR A 118 19.44 -8.93 -0.22
C THR A 118 19.98 -9.14 1.18
N LYS A 119 19.13 -9.45 2.17
CA LYS A 119 19.56 -9.80 3.54
C LYS A 119 20.49 -11.02 3.57
N ALA A 120 20.18 -12.04 2.77
CA ALA A 120 21.04 -13.22 2.64
C ALA A 120 22.41 -12.87 2.05
N LYS A 121 22.46 -12.05 0.98
CA LYS A 121 23.73 -11.58 0.38
C LYS A 121 24.60 -10.81 1.37
N ILE A 122 24.01 -9.89 2.14
CA ILE A 122 24.73 -9.13 3.18
C ILE A 122 25.33 -10.09 4.22
N LYS A 123 24.53 -11.05 4.70
CA LYS A 123 24.98 -12.03 5.70
C LYS A 123 26.12 -12.91 5.19
N LEU A 124 26.05 -13.35 3.93
CA LEU A 124 27.12 -14.14 3.30
C LEU A 124 28.41 -13.31 3.14
N ALA A 125 28.30 -12.05 2.71
CA ALA A 125 29.45 -11.16 2.58
C ALA A 125 30.17 -10.96 3.92
N LEU A 126 29.42 -10.75 5.02
CA LEU A 126 29.99 -10.61 6.36
C LEU A 126 30.72 -11.87 6.83
N LEU A 127 30.16 -13.06 6.58
CA LEU A 127 30.81 -14.33 6.92
C LEU A 127 32.14 -14.52 6.18
N CYS A 128 32.24 -14.07 4.92
CA CYS A 128 33.47 -14.14 4.14
C CYS A 128 34.56 -13.18 4.62
N VAL A 129 34.22 -12.10 5.35
CA VAL A 129 35.21 -11.17 5.94
C VAL A 129 35.74 -11.66 7.28
N GLN A 130 34.95 -12.48 7.99
CA GLN A 130 35.31 -13.02 9.30
C GLN A 130 36.17 -14.29 9.24
N GLN A 131 36.41 -14.86 8.05
CA GLN A 131 37.32 -15.98 7.79
C GLN A 131 38.62 -15.50 7.16
#